data_AF-A0A7C3TUV4-F1
#
_entry.id   AF-A0A7C3TUV4-F1
#
_cell.length_a   1.000
_cell.length_b   1.000
_cell.length_c   1.000
_cell.angle_alpha   90.00
_cell.angle_beta   90.00
_cell.angle_gamma   90.00
#
_symmetry.space_group_name_H-M   'P 1'
#
loop_
_entity.id
_entity.type
_entity.pdbx_description
1 polymer ?
#
loop_
_entity_poly.entity_id
_entity_poly.type
_entity_poly.pdbx_seq_one_letter_code
_entity_poly.pdbx_strand_id
1 'polypeptide(L)'
;MNVFVKKYYKLIIIIVCCVTLFYIFIYLDIFLRARSAYFEAEKYMDWYHNPQKKIEYIQKQTEKEKQKLDQLLSKGKISKEEYKIKLELLEFNKQRQLEESSLKYAYIWYKTVIDLFTPPQTKWTKLAKQKIAQVKQMWKTELEQKGYKIEDYMIE
;
A
#
# COMPACT_ATOMS: atom_id res chain seq x y z
N MET A 1 13.18 -35.34 38.17
CA MET A 1 13.51 -34.17 37.32
C MET A 1 15.03 -34.12 37.17
N ASN A 2 15.53 -34.22 35.93
CA ASN A 2 16.96 -34.36 35.62
C ASN A 2 17.77 -33.19 36.24
N VAL A 3 18.91 -33.46 36.89
CA VAL A 3 19.70 -32.43 37.63
C VAL A 3 20.06 -31.23 36.75
N PHE A 4 20.29 -31.50 35.46
CA PHE A 4 20.51 -30.51 34.42
C PHE A 4 19.32 -29.53 34.25
N VAL A 5 18.09 -30.05 34.22
CA VAL A 5 16.87 -29.24 34.07
C VAL A 5 16.68 -28.31 35.28
N LYS A 6 16.94 -28.80 36.50
CA LYS A 6 16.89 -27.97 37.72
C LYS A 6 17.93 -26.85 37.74
N LYS A 7 19.06 -26.99 37.04
CA LYS A 7 20.10 -25.95 36.96
C LYS A 7 19.77 -24.86 35.94
N TYR A 8 19.14 -25.24 34.82
CA TYR A 8 18.91 -24.33 33.69
C TYR A 8 17.45 -23.91 33.49
N TYR A 9 16.50 -24.32 34.35
CA TYR A 9 15.07 -24.04 34.14
C TYR A 9 14.74 -22.55 33.94
N LYS A 10 15.37 -21.65 34.70
CA LYS A 10 15.17 -20.19 34.55
C LYS A 10 15.59 -19.72 33.16
N LEU A 11 16.73 -20.20 32.67
CA LEU A 11 17.24 -19.87 31.33
C LEU A 11 16.32 -20.43 30.24
N ILE A 12 15.87 -21.68 30.40
CA ILE A 12 14.93 -22.33 29.47
C ILE A 12 13.62 -21.53 29.38
N ILE A 13 13.07 -21.09 30.52
CA ILE A 13 11.86 -20.26 30.55
C ILE A 13 12.09 -18.95 29.80
N ILE A 14 13.21 -18.26 30.06
CA ILE A 14 13.54 -17.00 29.37
C ILE A 14 13.63 -17.22 27.85
N ILE A 15 14.32 -18.28 27.40
CA ILE A 15 14.44 -18.61 25.98
C ILE A 15 13.06 -18.85 25.36
N VAL A 16 12.21 -19.66 25.99
CA VAL A 16 10.84 -19.93 25.50
C VAL A 16 10.01 -18.65 25.44
N CYS A 17 10.10 -17.79 26.46
CA CYS A 17 9.41 -16.50 26.47
C CYS A 17 9.90 -15.58 25.33
N CYS A 18 11.21 -15.49 25.11
CA CYS A 18 11.79 -14.69 24.03
C CYS A 18 11.33 -15.18 22.65
N VAL A 19 11.38 -16.50 22.41
CA VAL A 19 10.91 -17.11 21.16
C VAL A 19 9.41 -16.84 20.96
N THR A 20 8.61 -17.01 22.01
CA THR A 20 7.16 -16.75 21.95
C THR A 20 6.86 -15.29 21.63
N LEU A 21 7.51 -14.35 22.31
CA LEU A 21 7.35 -12.91 22.04
C LEU A 21 7.76 -12.55 20.61
N PHE A 22 8.85 -13.13 20.10
CA PHE A 22 9.29 -12.90 18.73
C PHE A 22 8.24 -13.33 17.70
N TYR A 23 7.64 -14.51 17.86
CA TYR A 23 6.54 -14.95 16.99
C TYR A 23 5.30 -14.08 17.10
N ILE A 24 4.98 -13.58 18.30
CA ILE A 24 3.89 -12.61 18.50
C ILE A 24 4.17 -11.32 17.70
N PHE A 25 5.39 -10.80 17.76
CA PHE A 25 5.75 -9.60 17.00
C PHE A 25 5.65 -9.81 15.49
N ILE A 26 6.12 -10.96 14.97
CA ILE A 26 5.98 -11.29 13.55
C ILE A 26 4.50 -11.33 13.15
N TYR A 27 3.67 -12.01 13.94
CA TYR A 27 2.25 -12.12 13.64
C TYR A 27 1.56 -10.74 13.64
N LEU A 28 1.88 -9.90 14.62
CA LEU A 28 1.34 -8.54 14.72
C LEU A 28 1.79 -7.66 13.54
N ASP A 29 3.07 -7.71 13.17
CA ASP A 29 3.58 -6.95 12.01
C ASP A 29 2.86 -7.36 10.72
N ILE A 30 2.77 -8.66 10.43
CA ILE A 30 2.07 -9.16 9.24
C ILE A 30 0.59 -8.76 9.26
N PHE A 31 -0.08 -8.88 10.42
CA PHE A 31 -1.48 -8.49 10.56
C PHE A 31 -1.70 -7.00 10.27
N LEU A 32 -0.84 -6.12 10.81
CA LEU A 32 -0.94 -4.69 10.63
C LEU A 32 -0.61 -4.26 9.19
N ARG A 33 0.38 -4.90 8.55
CA ARG A 33 0.70 -4.65 7.14
C ARG A 33 -0.42 -5.12 6.22
N ALA A 34 -0.99 -6.30 6.47
CA ALA A 34 -2.16 -6.79 5.74
C ALA A 34 -3.35 -5.84 5.87
N ARG A 35 -3.60 -5.33 7.09
CA ARG A 35 -4.63 -4.32 7.35
C ARG A 35 -4.40 -3.06 6.54
N SER A 36 -3.17 -2.53 6.59
CA SER A 36 -2.81 -1.28 5.90
C SER A 36 -2.97 -1.41 4.39
N ALA A 37 -2.39 -2.45 3.79
CA ALA A 37 -2.49 -2.72 2.36
C ALA A 37 -3.94 -2.99 1.91
N TYR A 38 -4.74 -3.66 2.74
CA TYR A 38 -6.17 -3.84 2.47
C TYR A 38 -6.92 -2.50 2.42
N PHE A 39 -6.71 -1.63 3.41
CA PHE A 39 -7.35 -0.31 3.40
C PHE A 39 -6.86 0.59 2.27
N GLU A 40 -5.60 0.44 1.86
CA GLU A 40 -5.07 1.11 0.67
C GLU A 40 -5.82 0.64 -0.58
N ALA A 41 -6.08 -0.67 -0.75
CA ALA A 41 -6.92 -1.20 -1.82
C ALA A 41 -8.35 -0.64 -1.78
N GLU A 42 -8.99 -0.61 -0.60
CA GLU A 42 -10.33 -0.04 -0.42
C GLU A 42 -10.38 1.45 -0.74
N LYS A 43 -9.31 2.21 -0.45
CA LYS A 43 -9.21 3.63 -0.83
C LYS A 43 -9.27 3.80 -2.35
N TYR A 44 -8.54 2.97 -3.10
CA TYR A 44 -8.58 3.02 -4.56
C TYR A 44 -9.95 2.56 -5.12
N MET A 45 -10.60 1.59 -4.46
CA MET A 45 -11.98 1.23 -4.81
C MET A 45 -12.95 2.39 -4.56
N ASP A 46 -12.83 3.08 -3.43
CA ASP A 46 -13.63 4.27 -3.14
C ASP A 46 -13.37 5.38 -4.15
N TRP A 47 -12.12 5.58 -4.59
CA TRP A 47 -11.78 6.52 -5.66
C TRP A 47 -12.32 6.14 -7.03
N TYR A 48 -12.44 4.85 -7.33
CA TYR A 48 -13.11 4.40 -8.55
C TYR A 48 -14.60 4.77 -8.52
N HIS A 49 -15.29 4.50 -7.41
CA HIS A 49 -16.70 4.85 -7.26
C HIS A 49 -16.94 6.35 -7.11
N ASN A 50 -15.98 7.08 -6.52
CA ASN A 50 -16.05 8.51 -6.23
C ASN A 50 -14.77 9.23 -6.74
N PRO A 51 -14.65 9.48 -8.07
CA PRO A 51 -13.44 10.09 -8.65
C PRO A 51 -13.10 11.47 -8.07
N GLN A 52 -14.10 12.22 -7.61
CA GLN A 52 -13.89 13.53 -6.96
C GLN A 52 -12.97 13.42 -5.74
N LYS A 53 -13.12 12.37 -4.91
CA LYS A 53 -12.25 12.16 -3.75
C LYS A 53 -10.79 11.96 -4.12
N LYS A 54 -10.52 11.31 -5.26
CA LYS A 54 -9.16 11.15 -5.80
C LYS A 54 -8.57 12.50 -6.18
N ILE A 55 -9.35 13.30 -6.92
CA ILE A 55 -8.95 14.63 -7.38
C ILE A 55 -8.61 15.53 -6.18
N GLU A 56 -9.51 15.61 -5.20
CA GLU A 56 -9.31 16.40 -3.97
C GLU A 56 -8.08 15.92 -3.18
N TYR A 57 -7.91 14.60 -3.03
CA TYR A 57 -6.76 14.05 -2.33
C TYR A 57 -5.44 14.44 -3.01
N ILE A 58 -5.35 14.27 -4.32
CA ILE A 58 -4.15 14.59 -5.09
C ILE A 58 -3.87 16.09 -5.05
N GLN A 59 -4.89 16.93 -5.27
CA GLN A 59 -4.75 18.39 -5.17
C GLN A 59 -4.18 18.81 -3.83
N LYS A 60 -4.72 18.28 -2.73
CA LYS A 60 -4.24 18.56 -1.37
C LYS A 60 -2.79 18.12 -1.14
N GLN A 61 -2.37 16.99 -1.72
CA GLN A 61 -0.96 16.56 -1.62
C GLN A 61 -0.04 17.48 -2.42
N THR A 62 -0.43 17.81 -3.65
CA THR A 62 0.31 18.74 -4.51
C THR A 62 0.47 20.12 -3.86
N GLU A 63 -0.59 20.65 -3.25
CA GLU A 63 -0.53 21.94 -2.56
C GLU A 63 0.45 21.94 -1.38
N LYS A 64 0.45 20.86 -0.58
CA LYS A 64 1.41 20.70 0.52
C LYS A 64 2.86 20.63 0.02
N GLU A 65 3.09 19.92 -1.08
CA GLU A 65 4.44 19.83 -1.67
C GLU A 65 4.88 21.16 -2.26
N LYS A 66 3.98 21.87 -2.94
CA LYS A 66 4.22 23.22 -3.44
C LYS A 66 4.59 24.18 -2.30
N GLN A 67 3.82 24.18 -1.20
CA GLN A 67 4.12 24.99 -0.02
C GLN A 67 5.51 24.67 0.58
N LYS A 68 5.92 23.40 0.58
CA LYS A 68 7.28 23.01 1.02
C LYS A 68 8.34 23.56 0.06
N LEU A 69 8.12 23.51 -1.25
CA LEU A 69 9.04 24.09 -2.24
C LEU A 69 9.16 25.62 -2.06
N ASP A 70 8.04 26.31 -1.81
CA ASP A 70 8.02 27.76 -1.55
C ASP A 70 8.82 28.11 -0.29
N GLN A 71 8.71 27.29 0.77
CA GLN A 71 9.50 27.43 1.99
C GLN A 71 10.99 27.18 1.75
N LEU A 72 11.35 26.24 0.88
CA LEU A 72 12.76 25.98 0.55
C LEU A 72 13.36 27.11 -0.28
N LEU A 73 12.60 27.66 -1.23
CA LEU A 73 13.01 28.79 -2.06
C LEU A 73 13.20 30.06 -1.22
N SER A 74 12.24 30.38 -0.36
CA SER A 74 12.32 31.55 0.54
C SER A 74 13.47 31.47 1.54
N LYS A 75 13.85 30.26 1.96
CA LYS A 75 15.04 30.02 2.80
C LYS A 75 16.35 29.98 2.01
N GLY A 76 16.31 30.19 0.70
CA GLY A 76 17.49 30.12 -0.19
C GLY A 76 18.13 28.74 -0.26
N LYS A 77 17.41 27.68 0.13
CA LYS A 77 17.94 26.30 0.13
C LYS A 77 17.97 25.66 -1.26
N ILE A 78 17.25 26.24 -2.21
CA ILE A 78 17.17 25.80 -3.61
C ILE A 78 17.27 27.02 -4.51
N SER A 79 17.80 26.83 -5.72
CA SER A 79 17.86 27.90 -6.73
C SER A 79 16.49 28.12 -7.38
N LYS A 80 16.31 29.26 -8.07
CA LYS A 80 15.08 29.54 -8.83
C LYS A 80 14.87 28.54 -9.99
N GLU A 81 15.95 28.11 -10.62
CA GLU A 81 15.92 27.11 -11.70
C GLU A 81 15.51 25.74 -11.15
N GLU A 82 16.10 25.32 -10.03
CA GLU A 82 15.76 24.05 -9.38
C GLU A 82 14.30 24.04 -8.90
N TYR A 83 13.82 25.15 -8.36
CA TYR A 83 12.41 25.32 -7.98
C TYR A 83 11.47 25.12 -9.18
N LYS A 84 11.80 25.73 -10.34
CA LYS A 84 10.99 25.59 -11.57
C LYS A 84 10.92 24.13 -12.03
N ILE A 85 12.06 23.43 -12.08
CA ILE A 85 12.11 22.01 -12.46
C ILE A 85 11.25 21.16 -11.51
N LYS A 86 11.35 21.41 -10.19
CA LYS A 86 10.56 20.67 -9.20
C LYS A 86 9.06 20.96 -9.31
N LEU A 87 8.66 22.17 -9.65
CA LEU A 87 7.26 22.50 -9.92
C LEU A 87 6.74 21.77 -11.17
N GLU A 88 7.50 21.78 -12.27
CA GLU A 88 7.12 21.06 -13.49
C GLU A 88 6.98 19.55 -13.23
N LEU A 89 7.92 18.97 -12.48
CA LEU A 89 7.86 17.57 -12.07
C LEU A 89 6.63 17.28 -11.18
N LEU A 90 6.30 18.20 -10.28
CA LEU A 90 5.15 18.09 -9.39
C LEU A 90 3.83 18.10 -10.18
N GLU A 91 3.70 18.98 -11.16
CA GLU A 91 2.54 19.06 -12.05
C GLU A 91 2.42 17.82 -12.94
N PHE A 92 3.54 17.35 -13.50
CA PHE A 92 3.59 16.10 -14.26
C PHE A 92 3.14 14.90 -13.42
N ASN A 93 3.65 14.76 -12.19
CA ASN A 93 3.27 13.69 -11.28
C ASN A 93 1.79 13.73 -10.91
N LYS A 94 1.25 14.94 -10.66
CA LYS A 94 -0.18 15.14 -10.42
C LYS A 94 -1.02 14.65 -11.59
N GLN A 95 -0.67 15.05 -12.81
CA GLN A 95 -1.40 14.65 -14.01
C GLN A 95 -1.37 13.14 -14.19
N ARG A 96 -0.18 12.52 -14.09
CA ARG A 96 -0.02 11.07 -14.17
C ARG A 96 -0.89 10.34 -13.14
N GLN A 97 -0.87 10.77 -11.89
CA GLN A 97 -1.68 10.15 -10.83
C GLN A 97 -3.18 10.27 -11.10
N LEU A 98 -3.63 11.38 -11.69
CA LEU A 98 -5.04 11.57 -12.05
C LEU A 98 -5.47 10.62 -13.17
N GLU A 99 -4.63 10.45 -14.20
CA GLU A 99 -4.88 9.58 -15.36
C GLU A 99 -4.83 8.09 -15.03
N GLU A 100 -4.00 7.70 -14.06
CA GLU A 100 -3.84 6.29 -13.71
C GLU A 100 -5.15 5.65 -13.19
N SER A 101 -5.38 4.40 -13.61
CA SER A 101 -6.58 3.65 -13.21
C SER A 101 -6.59 3.35 -11.71
N SER A 102 -7.66 3.75 -11.04
CA SER A 102 -7.88 3.39 -9.63
C SER A 102 -8.09 1.88 -9.46
N LEU A 103 -8.75 1.22 -10.42
CA LEU A 103 -8.98 -0.24 -10.37
C LEU A 103 -7.69 -1.04 -10.48
N LYS A 104 -6.75 -0.60 -11.34
CA LYS A 104 -5.40 -1.19 -11.41
C LYS A 104 -4.74 -1.20 -10.03
N TYR A 105 -4.74 -0.05 -9.34
CA TYR A 105 -4.11 0.05 -8.04
C TYR A 105 -4.85 -0.73 -6.96
N ALA A 106 -6.18 -0.73 -6.97
CA ALA A 106 -6.97 -1.56 -6.07
C ALA A 106 -6.60 -3.05 -6.23
N TYR A 107 -6.52 -3.54 -7.47
CA TYR A 107 -6.11 -4.91 -7.78
C TYR A 107 -4.70 -5.21 -7.26
N ILE A 108 -3.71 -4.36 -7.55
CA ILE A 108 -2.33 -4.53 -7.10
C ILE A 108 -2.25 -4.60 -5.57
N TRP A 109 -2.98 -3.74 -4.85
CA TRP A 109 -2.99 -3.75 -3.40
C TRP A 109 -3.70 -4.97 -2.81
N TYR A 110 -4.82 -5.42 -3.38
CA TYR A 110 -5.43 -6.70 -2.96
C TYR A 110 -4.50 -7.88 -3.21
N LYS A 111 -3.83 -7.92 -4.37
CA LYS A 111 -2.84 -8.96 -4.71
C LYS A 111 -1.69 -8.95 -3.72
N THR A 112 -1.17 -7.76 -3.39
CA THR A 112 -0.14 -7.56 -2.35
C THR A 112 -0.57 -8.14 -1.01
N VAL A 113 -1.83 -7.94 -0.62
CA VAL A 113 -2.35 -8.50 0.64
C VAL A 113 -2.30 -10.03 0.64
N ILE A 114 -2.66 -10.64 -0.49
CA ILE A 114 -2.74 -12.09 -0.63
C ILE A 114 -1.34 -12.70 -0.69
N ASP A 115 -0.47 -12.15 -1.53
CA ASP A 115 0.83 -12.72 -1.88
C ASP A 115 1.87 -12.50 -0.78
N LEU A 116 1.88 -11.32 -0.14
CA LEU A 116 2.94 -10.96 0.81
C LEU A 116 2.60 -11.25 2.27
N PHE A 117 1.31 -11.37 2.61
CA PHE A 117 0.87 -11.51 4.01
C PHE A 117 0.15 -12.83 4.30
N THR A 118 0.36 -13.84 3.45
CA THR A 118 -0.10 -15.22 3.68
C THR A 118 1.10 -16.17 3.61
N PRO A 119 1.35 -17.04 4.62
CA PRO A 119 0.67 -17.15 5.92
C PRO A 119 1.08 -16.06 6.94
N PRO A 120 0.27 -15.77 7.99
CA PRO A 120 -0.98 -16.43 8.39
C PRO A 120 -2.23 -15.88 7.68
N GLN A 121 -3.29 -16.68 7.59
CA GLN A 121 -4.58 -16.22 7.04
C GLN A 121 -5.31 -15.31 8.04
N THR A 122 -5.09 -14.00 7.92
CA THR A 122 -5.79 -12.99 8.70
C THR A 122 -7.15 -12.63 8.09
N LYS A 123 -8.00 -11.92 8.84
CA LYS A 123 -9.28 -11.36 8.33
C LYS A 123 -9.09 -10.59 7.01
N TRP A 124 -8.04 -9.78 6.92
CA TRP A 124 -7.77 -8.93 5.75
C TRP A 124 -7.40 -9.74 4.51
N THR A 125 -6.58 -10.79 4.67
CA THR A 125 -6.26 -11.70 3.56
C THR A 125 -7.49 -12.44 3.03
N LYS A 126 -8.43 -12.83 3.90
CA LYS A 126 -9.69 -13.47 3.50
C LYS A 126 -10.58 -12.50 2.72
N LEU A 127 -10.74 -11.27 3.19
CA LEU A 127 -11.52 -10.24 2.49
C LEU A 127 -10.89 -9.88 1.14
N ALA A 128 -9.56 -9.73 1.08
CA ALA A 128 -8.85 -9.47 -0.17
C ALA A 128 -9.09 -10.59 -1.19
N LYS A 129 -9.00 -11.86 -0.78
CA LYS A 129 -9.30 -13.03 -1.65
C LYS A 129 -10.71 -13.02 -2.20
N GLN A 130 -11.69 -12.56 -1.42
CA GLN A 130 -13.09 -12.48 -1.87
C GLN A 130 -13.28 -11.38 -2.92
N LYS A 131 -12.57 -10.25 -2.78
CA LYS A 131 -12.76 -9.08 -3.65
C LYS A 131 -11.90 -9.10 -4.91
N ILE A 132 -10.72 -9.72 -4.88
CA ILE A 132 -9.73 -9.58 -5.96
C ILE A 132 -10.26 -10.00 -7.34
N ALA A 133 -11.07 -11.07 -7.41
CA ALA A 133 -11.65 -11.54 -8.67
C ALA A 133 -12.62 -10.52 -9.28
N GLN A 134 -13.46 -9.91 -8.44
CA GLN A 134 -14.38 -8.86 -8.88
C GLN A 134 -13.62 -7.63 -9.40
N VAL A 135 -12.59 -7.19 -8.67
CA VAL A 135 -11.78 -6.02 -9.07
C VAL A 135 -11.02 -6.29 -10.36
N LYS A 136 -10.48 -7.51 -10.54
CA LYS A 136 -9.84 -7.94 -11.80
C LYS A 136 -10.81 -7.80 -12.98
N GLN A 137 -12.05 -8.27 -12.82
CA GLN A 137 -13.07 -8.17 -13.87
C GLN A 137 -13.43 -6.72 -14.18
N MET A 138 -13.65 -5.89 -13.15
CA MET A 138 -13.93 -4.46 -13.33
C MET A 138 -12.80 -3.75 -14.06
N TRP A 139 -11.55 -4.08 -13.72
CA TRP A 139 -10.37 -3.50 -14.37
C TRP A 139 -10.28 -3.92 -15.84
N LYS A 140 -10.54 -5.18 -16.15
CA LYS A 140 -10.61 -5.69 -17.53
C LYS A 140 -11.66 -4.91 -18.34
N THR A 141 -12.87 -4.74 -17.81
CA THR A 141 -13.92 -3.95 -18.46
C THR A 141 -13.51 -2.50 -18.69
N GLU A 142 -12.84 -1.85 -17.73
CA GLU A 142 -12.36 -0.47 -17.89
C GLU A 142 -11.37 -0.35 -19.06
N LEU A 143 -10.49 -1.33 -19.21
CA LEU A 143 -9.50 -1.30 -20.28
C LEU A 143 -10.10 -1.66 -21.64
N GLU A 144 -11.05 -2.58 -21.69
CA GLU A 144 -11.83 -2.88 -22.91
C GLU A 144 -12.60 -1.64 -23.39
N GLN A 145 -13.20 -0.87 -22.46
CA GLN A 145 -13.86 0.41 -22.76
C GLN A 145 -12.90 1.46 -23.31
N LYS A 146 -11.62 1.41 -22.90
CA LYS A 146 -10.54 2.26 -23.45
C LYS A 146 -10.01 1.76 -24.79
N GLY A 147 -10.53 0.64 -25.32
CA GLY A 147 -10.16 0.08 -26.62
C GLY A 147 -8.95 -0.86 -26.60
N TYR A 148 -8.48 -1.27 -25.42
CA TYR A 148 -7.38 -2.23 -25.32
C TYR A 148 -7.92 -3.65 -25.48
N LYS A 149 -7.32 -4.44 -26.38
CA LYS A 149 -7.51 -5.90 -26.41
C LYS A 149 -6.66 -6.52 -25.31
N ILE A 150 -7.28 -7.24 -24.38
CA ILE A 150 -6.56 -7.77 -23.23
C ILE A 150 -6.75 -9.27 -23.09
N GLU A 151 -5.59 -9.92 -23.01
CA GLU A 151 -5.46 -11.33 -22.74
C GLU A 151 -5.23 -11.55 -21.25
N ASP A 152 -5.73 -12.66 -20.71
CA ASP A 152 -5.82 -12.85 -19.25
C ASP A 152 -4.45 -12.84 -18.54
N TYR A 153 -3.37 -13.22 -19.24
CA TYR A 153 -1.99 -13.17 -18.72
C TYR A 153 -1.46 -11.75 -18.52
N MET A 154 -2.06 -10.73 -19.17
CA MET A 154 -1.66 -9.34 -18.99
C MET A 154 -2.18 -8.73 -17.68
N ILE A 155 -3.10 -9.42 -17.00
CA ILE A 155 -3.74 -9.01 -15.75
C ILE A 155 -3.53 -10.07 -14.65
N GLU A 156 -2.43 -10.84 -14.71
CA GLU A 156 -2.09 -11.88 -13.73
C GLU A 156 -1.17 -11.42 -12.60
#